data_AF-A0A3B9TQ30-F1
#
_entry.id   AF-A0A3B9TQ30-F1
#
_cell.length_a   1.000
_cell.length_b   1.000
_cell.length_c   1.000
_cell.angle_alpha   90.00
_cell.angle_beta   90.00
_cell.angle_gamma   90.00
#
_symmetry.space_group_name_H-M   'P 1'
#
loop_
_entity.id
_entity.type
_entity.pdbx_description
1 polymer ?
#
loop_
_entity_poly.entity_id
_entity_poly.type
_entity_poly.pdbx_seq_one_letter_code
_entity_poly.pdbx_strand_id
1 'polypeptide(L)'
;MLRVRELFDIPCLKGSKVIAGEKGLDKSIFCVDIIEVPDADKWVIPGTFLLTTAYAYREDYSRLEKLVKVLAEGGVSGLGIKVGRFIQNVPEEVIRTADHMDFPIVLLPLDLPYVSVIKEVMQLIFERERLIKKSSDNQQILQKFLSEGFSEEEYIEFLHEHDL
;
A
#
# COMPACT_ATOMS: atom_id res chain seq x y z
N MET A 1 -0.68 -0.56 10.64
CA MET A 1 -0.90 -0.39 9.17
C MET A 1 0.43 -0.02 8.53
N LEU A 2 0.67 -0.44 7.28
CA LEU A 2 1.86 -0.07 6.50
C LEU A 2 1.63 1.28 5.81
N ARG A 3 2.62 2.18 5.77
CA ARG A 3 2.52 3.49 5.10
C ARG A 3 3.40 3.55 3.85
N VAL A 4 3.08 4.46 2.93
CA VAL A 4 3.86 4.64 1.69
C VAL A 4 5.34 4.94 1.96
N ARG A 5 5.67 5.76 2.96
CA ARG A 5 7.08 6.02 3.31
C ARG A 5 7.88 4.77 3.69
N GLU A 6 7.21 3.75 4.22
CA GLU A 6 7.87 2.53 4.67
C GLU A 6 8.23 1.61 3.50
N LEU A 7 7.69 1.88 2.29
CA LEU A 7 8.09 1.18 1.07
C LEU A 7 9.58 1.36 0.75
N PHE A 8 10.18 2.48 1.15
CA PHE A 8 11.60 2.76 0.88
C PHE A 8 12.56 1.97 1.77
N ASP A 9 12.05 1.37 2.85
CA ASP A 9 12.82 0.48 3.73
C ASP A 9 12.79 -0.98 3.24
N ILE A 10 11.95 -1.30 2.25
CA ILE A 10 11.80 -2.65 1.71
C ILE A 10 12.94 -2.93 0.72
N PRO A 11 13.74 -4.00 0.92
CA PRO A 11 14.92 -4.26 0.10
C PRO A 11 14.66 -4.34 -1.40
N CYS A 12 13.56 -4.96 -1.85
CA CYS A 12 13.25 -5.04 -3.29
C CYS A 12 12.92 -3.67 -3.92
N LEU A 13 12.52 -2.68 -3.12
CA LEU A 13 12.17 -1.34 -3.57
C LEU A 13 13.36 -0.37 -3.49
N LYS A 14 14.56 -0.86 -3.19
CA LYS A 14 15.78 -0.05 -3.21
C LYS A 14 15.98 0.57 -4.60
N GLY A 15 16.23 1.89 -4.61
CA GLY A 15 16.39 2.66 -5.84
C GLY A 15 15.09 3.28 -6.36
N SER A 16 13.94 2.95 -5.75
CA SER A 16 12.69 3.69 -5.94
C SER A 16 12.84 5.14 -5.45
N LYS A 17 12.14 6.08 -6.09
CA LYS A 17 12.19 7.51 -5.74
C LYS A 17 10.81 8.13 -5.72
N VAL A 18 10.50 8.93 -4.72
CA VAL A 18 9.31 9.79 -4.77
C VAL A 18 9.59 10.91 -5.77
N ILE A 19 8.64 11.14 -6.68
CA ILE A 19 8.75 12.22 -7.67
C ILE A 19 7.60 13.23 -7.58
N ALA A 20 6.56 12.93 -6.81
CA ALA A 20 5.44 13.83 -6.52
C ALA A 20 4.70 13.38 -5.26
N GLY A 21 3.95 14.30 -4.64
CA GLY A 21 2.99 14.03 -3.57
C GLY A 21 3.60 13.65 -2.24
N GLU A 22 4.78 14.18 -1.89
CA GLU A 22 5.53 13.82 -0.67
C GLU A 22 4.71 13.96 0.62
N LYS A 23 3.79 14.93 0.69
CA LYS A 23 2.89 15.12 1.84
C LYS A 23 1.92 13.95 2.04
N GLY A 24 1.68 13.14 1.01
CA GLY A 24 0.85 11.95 1.05
C GLY A 24 1.55 10.69 1.57
N LEU A 25 2.85 10.74 1.89
CA LEU A 25 3.63 9.54 2.23
C LEU A 25 3.20 8.83 3.54
N ASP A 26 2.35 9.46 4.34
CA ASP A 26 1.74 8.86 5.53
C ASP A 26 0.45 8.07 5.25
N LYS A 27 -0.05 8.06 3.99
CA LYS A 27 -1.21 7.25 3.60
C LYS A 27 -0.96 5.77 3.88
N SER A 28 -1.94 5.09 4.48
CA SER A 28 -1.89 3.66 4.76
C SER A 28 -2.08 2.84 3.49
N ILE A 29 -1.34 1.74 3.38
CA ILE A 29 -1.45 0.72 2.32
C ILE A 29 -2.08 -0.53 2.94
N PHE A 30 -3.13 -1.02 2.30
CA PHE A 30 -3.85 -2.24 2.65
C PHE A 30 -3.75 -3.31 1.56
N CYS A 31 -3.44 -2.92 0.33
CA CYS A 31 -3.28 -3.83 -0.79
C CYS A 31 -2.28 -3.27 -1.81
N VAL A 32 -1.71 -4.14 -2.65
CA VAL A 32 -0.96 -3.76 -3.85
C VAL A 32 -1.61 -4.40 -5.05
N ASP A 33 -1.82 -3.63 -6.11
CA ASP A 33 -2.40 -4.14 -7.36
C ASP A 33 -1.75 -3.48 -8.59
N ILE A 34 -2.03 -4.02 -9.78
CA ILE A 34 -1.45 -3.60 -11.05
C ILE A 34 -2.53 -2.99 -11.95
N ILE A 35 -2.20 -1.88 -12.60
CA ILE A 35 -3.06 -1.15 -13.52
C ILE A 35 -2.37 -0.96 -14.87
N GLU A 36 -2.84 -1.64 -15.91
CA GLU A 36 -2.29 -1.56 -17.28
C GLU A 36 -3.37 -1.33 -18.35
N VAL A 37 -4.60 -0.99 -17.93
CA VAL A 37 -5.74 -0.73 -18.81
C VAL A 37 -6.21 0.72 -18.72
N PRO A 38 -6.71 1.31 -19.82
CA PRO A 38 -7.05 2.72 -19.89
C PRO A 38 -8.29 3.16 -19.10
N ASP A 39 -9.20 2.25 -18.78
CA ASP A 39 -10.49 2.51 -18.11
C ASP A 39 -10.49 2.08 -16.64
N ALA A 40 -9.32 2.12 -16.03
CA ALA A 40 -9.12 1.68 -14.67
C ALA A 40 -9.61 2.65 -13.59
N ASP A 41 -10.14 3.81 -14.00
CA ASP A 41 -10.98 4.68 -13.17
C ASP A 41 -12.21 3.96 -12.60
N LYS A 42 -12.60 2.79 -13.15
CA LYS A 42 -13.72 1.98 -12.66
C LYS A 42 -13.38 1.06 -11.49
N TRP A 43 -12.09 0.79 -11.24
CA TRP A 43 -11.64 -0.19 -10.24
C TRP A 43 -10.80 0.46 -9.15
N VAL A 44 -11.34 1.55 -8.59
CA VAL A 44 -10.68 2.28 -7.51
C VAL A 44 -10.98 1.62 -6.16
N ILE A 45 -9.95 1.06 -5.54
CA ILE A 45 -10.02 0.49 -4.22
C ILE A 45 -9.23 1.39 -3.27
N PRO A 46 -9.89 2.04 -2.29
CA PRO A 46 -9.20 2.86 -1.31
C PRO A 46 -8.14 2.06 -0.56
N GLY A 47 -6.99 2.67 -0.28
CA GLY A 47 -5.93 2.00 0.45
C GLY A 47 -5.01 1.10 -0.39
N THR A 48 -5.24 0.99 -1.70
CA THR A 48 -4.37 0.24 -2.60
C THR A 48 -3.16 1.09 -3.01
N PHE A 49 -1.97 0.48 -3.10
CA PHE A 49 -0.82 1.06 -3.79
C PHE A 49 -0.71 0.43 -5.18
N LEU A 50 -0.89 1.23 -6.24
CA LEU A 50 -0.99 0.71 -7.61
C LEU A 50 0.37 0.69 -8.30
N LEU A 51 0.60 -0.30 -9.16
CA LEU A 51 1.80 -0.47 -9.98
C LEU A 51 1.44 -0.35 -11.45
N THR A 52 2.22 0.41 -12.23
CA THR A 52 1.97 0.58 -13.66
C THR A 52 3.23 0.86 -14.46
N THR A 53 3.23 0.49 -15.74
CA THR A 53 4.20 0.97 -16.73
C THR A 53 3.73 2.24 -17.45
N ALA A 54 2.50 2.68 -17.17
CA ALA A 54 1.78 3.74 -17.86
C ALA A 54 1.68 3.54 -19.39
N TYR A 55 1.87 2.32 -19.90
CA TYR A 55 1.85 2.01 -21.32
C TYR A 55 0.54 2.40 -22.01
N ALA A 56 -0.59 2.24 -21.32
CA ALA A 56 -1.92 2.60 -21.81
C ALA A 56 -2.10 4.10 -22.06
N TYR A 57 -1.23 4.94 -21.51
CA TYR A 57 -1.33 6.41 -21.55
C TYR A 57 -0.23 7.09 -22.39
N ARG A 58 0.67 6.31 -23.02
CA ARG A 58 1.84 6.83 -23.75
C ARG A 58 1.51 7.78 -24.92
N GLU A 59 0.33 7.63 -25.52
CA GLU A 59 -0.13 8.44 -26.66
C GLU A 59 -0.86 9.72 -26.21
N ASP A 60 -1.33 9.76 -24.95
CA ASP A 60 -2.11 10.87 -24.41
C ASP A 60 -1.96 10.94 -22.89
N TYR A 61 -1.02 11.78 -22.46
CA TYR A 61 -0.70 11.98 -21.06
C TYR A 61 -1.79 12.70 -20.26
N SER A 62 -2.72 13.41 -20.92
CA SER A 62 -3.87 14.02 -20.22
C SER A 62 -4.74 12.96 -19.54
N ARG A 63 -4.74 11.74 -20.09
CA ARG A 63 -5.43 10.58 -19.51
C ARG A 63 -4.71 10.01 -18.29
N LEU A 64 -3.38 10.08 -18.25
CA LEU A 64 -2.60 9.73 -17.06
C LEU A 64 -2.85 10.75 -15.94
N GLU A 65 -2.90 12.05 -16.28
CA GLU A 65 -3.28 13.10 -15.32
C GLU A 65 -4.69 12.86 -14.77
N LYS A 66 -5.66 12.54 -15.62
CA LYS A 66 -7.02 12.20 -15.21
C LYS A 66 -7.04 10.97 -14.30
N LEU A 67 -6.27 9.93 -14.62
CA LEU A 67 -6.14 8.75 -13.77
C LEU A 67 -5.65 9.15 -12.38
N VAL A 68 -4.55 9.92 -12.29
CA VAL A 68 -4.01 10.38 -11.00
C VAL A 68 -5.08 11.09 -10.17
N LYS A 69 -5.88 11.98 -10.78
CA LYS A 69 -6.99 12.65 -10.08
C LYS A 69 -8.00 11.65 -9.51
N VAL A 70 -8.46 10.73 -10.33
CA VAL A 70 -9.44 9.71 -9.93
C VAL A 70 -8.90 8.82 -8.81
N LEU A 71 -7.64 8.36 -8.92
CA LEU A 71 -7.01 7.52 -7.91
C LEU A 71 -6.87 8.26 -6.57
N ALA A 72 -6.42 9.52 -6.63
CA ALA A 72 -6.27 10.36 -5.45
C ALA A 72 -7.61 10.64 -4.76
N GLU A 73 -8.65 10.98 -5.52
CA GLU A 73 -10.02 11.20 -5.02
C GLU A 73 -10.64 9.93 -4.44
N GLY A 74 -10.40 8.78 -5.05
CA GLY A 74 -10.89 7.49 -4.55
C GLY A 74 -10.06 6.87 -3.43
N GLY A 75 -9.12 7.61 -2.85
CA GLY A 75 -8.40 7.19 -1.64
C GLY A 75 -7.32 6.14 -1.87
N VAL A 76 -6.82 6.00 -3.10
CA VAL A 76 -5.65 5.17 -3.40
C VAL A 76 -4.43 5.75 -2.70
N SER A 77 -3.58 4.88 -2.16
CA SER A 77 -2.47 5.28 -1.29
C SER A 77 -1.32 5.90 -2.06
N GLY A 78 -1.11 5.48 -3.31
CA GLY A 78 -0.09 6.01 -4.20
C GLY A 78 0.03 5.19 -5.49
N LEU A 79 0.92 5.64 -6.36
CA LEU A 79 1.17 5.03 -7.68
C LEU A 79 2.67 4.81 -7.90
N GLY A 80 3.08 3.56 -8.02
CA GLY A 80 4.40 3.15 -8.49
C GLY A 80 4.45 3.07 -10.01
N ILE A 81 5.33 3.84 -10.65
CA ILE A 81 5.45 3.91 -12.10
C ILE A 81 6.83 3.45 -12.55
N LYS A 82 6.88 2.51 -13.51
CA LYS A 82 8.11 2.18 -14.25
C LYS A 82 8.21 2.99 -15.53
N VAL A 83 9.24 3.82 -15.63
CA VAL A 83 9.59 4.56 -16.84
C VAL A 83 10.83 3.96 -17.52
N GLY A 84 11.11 4.38 -18.75
CA GLY A 84 12.28 3.98 -19.55
C GLY A 84 11.97 3.01 -20.69
N ARG A 85 10.91 2.20 -20.58
CA ARG A 85 10.51 1.25 -21.64
C ARG A 85 9.44 1.79 -22.58
N PHE A 86 8.39 2.42 -22.05
CA PHE A 86 7.24 2.87 -22.83
C PHE A 86 7.05 4.38 -22.77
N ILE A 87 7.20 4.95 -21.58
CA ILE A 87 7.30 6.39 -21.36
C ILE A 87 8.70 6.69 -20.82
N GLN A 88 9.33 7.78 -21.25
CA GLN A 88 10.69 8.11 -20.81
C GLN A 88 10.68 8.74 -19.41
N ASN A 89 9.73 9.63 -19.14
CA ASN A 89 9.53 10.29 -17.86
C ASN A 89 8.02 10.49 -17.61
N VAL A 90 7.64 10.71 -16.36
CA VAL A 90 6.30 11.19 -16.01
C VAL A 90 6.22 12.67 -16.38
N PRO A 91 5.21 13.12 -17.15
CA PRO A 91 5.07 14.52 -17.53
C PRO A 91 4.91 15.46 -16.33
N GLU A 92 5.42 16.67 -16.46
CA GLU A 92 5.40 17.68 -15.39
C GLU A 92 3.98 18.04 -14.96
N GLU A 93 3.02 18.06 -15.88
CA GLU A 93 1.60 18.28 -15.59
C GLU A 93 1.03 17.23 -14.63
N VAL A 94 1.45 15.97 -14.80
CA VAL A 94 1.04 14.85 -13.94
C VAL A 94 1.68 14.97 -12.56
N ILE A 95 2.97 15.34 -12.50
CA ILE A 95 3.71 15.59 -11.26
C ILE A 95 3.04 16.72 -10.47
N ARG A 96 2.81 17.87 -11.10
CA ARG A 96 2.12 19.01 -10.47
C ARG A 96 0.74 18.62 -9.95
N THR A 97 -0.03 17.86 -10.72
CA THR A 97 -1.35 17.37 -10.29
C THR A 97 -1.24 16.50 -9.04
N ALA A 98 -0.32 15.55 -9.03
CA ALA A 98 -0.08 14.67 -7.89
C ALA A 98 0.37 15.46 -6.63
N ASP A 99 1.23 16.46 -6.79
CA ASP A 99 1.64 17.36 -5.70
C ASP A 99 0.46 18.14 -5.11
N HIS A 100 -0.41 18.70 -5.95
CA HIS A 100 -1.59 19.45 -5.47
C HIS A 100 -2.58 18.58 -4.69
N MET A 101 -2.60 17.28 -4.96
CA MET A 101 -3.51 16.32 -4.34
C MET A 101 -2.85 15.52 -3.21
N ASP A 102 -1.60 15.83 -2.86
CA ASP A 102 -0.79 15.05 -1.94
C ASP A 102 -0.83 13.55 -2.27
N PHE A 103 -0.77 13.21 -3.56
CA PHE A 103 -0.86 11.84 -4.06
C PHE A 103 0.52 11.31 -4.44
N PRO A 104 1.09 10.36 -3.67
CA PRO A 104 2.45 9.89 -3.92
C PRO A 104 2.59 9.23 -5.29
N ILE A 105 3.52 9.73 -6.09
CA ILE A 105 4.04 9.03 -7.27
C ILE A 105 5.46 8.57 -6.98
N VAL A 106 5.69 7.27 -7.10
CA VAL A 106 6.97 6.63 -6.85
C VAL A 106 7.52 6.07 -8.16
N LEU A 107 8.68 6.55 -8.58
CA LEU A 107 9.43 5.95 -9.67
C LEU A 107 10.02 4.62 -9.21
N LEU A 108 9.73 3.54 -9.94
CA LEU A 108 10.23 2.20 -9.66
C LEU A 108 11.42 1.86 -10.58
N PRO A 109 12.42 1.09 -10.11
CA PRO A 109 13.45 0.53 -10.98
C PRO A 109 12.83 -0.29 -12.11
N LEU A 110 13.38 -0.15 -13.32
CA LEU A 110 12.80 -0.76 -14.52
C LEU A 110 12.83 -2.30 -14.47
N ASP A 111 13.88 -2.86 -13.88
CA ASP A 111 14.16 -4.29 -13.71
C ASP A 111 13.46 -4.92 -12.49
N LEU A 112 12.86 -4.12 -11.60
CA LEU A 112 12.16 -4.60 -10.40
C LEU A 112 10.91 -5.41 -10.77
N PRO A 113 10.82 -6.73 -10.50
CA PRO A 113 9.61 -7.49 -10.80
C PRO A 113 8.43 -7.07 -9.91
N TYR A 114 7.24 -6.86 -10.48
CA TYR A 114 6.05 -6.52 -9.68
C TYR A 114 5.70 -7.59 -8.65
N VAL A 115 5.92 -8.86 -8.98
CA VAL A 115 5.69 -9.98 -8.04
C VAL A 115 6.52 -9.84 -6.75
N SER A 116 7.73 -9.28 -6.83
CA SER A 116 8.57 -9.03 -5.65
C SER A 116 7.93 -7.97 -4.75
N VAL A 117 7.47 -6.86 -5.35
CA VAL A 117 6.78 -5.77 -4.64
C VAL A 117 5.50 -6.30 -3.98
N ILE A 118 4.65 -6.97 -4.75
CA ILE A 118 3.38 -7.51 -4.26
C ILE A 118 3.64 -8.48 -3.09
N LYS A 119 4.56 -9.44 -3.26
CA LYS A 119 4.84 -10.44 -2.22
C LYS A 119 5.36 -9.79 -0.93
N GLU A 120 6.38 -8.94 -1.02
CA GLU A 120 7.00 -8.35 0.18
C GLU A 120 6.06 -7.37 0.89
N VAL A 121 5.36 -6.51 0.15
CA VAL A 121 4.43 -5.55 0.74
C VAL A 121 3.23 -6.26 1.37
N MET A 122 2.61 -7.22 0.68
CA MET A 122 1.48 -7.96 1.23
C MET A 122 1.87 -8.80 2.45
N GLN A 123 3.06 -9.39 2.46
CA GLN A 123 3.56 -10.11 3.64
C GLN A 123 3.67 -9.19 4.87
N LEU A 124 4.22 -7.98 4.70
CA LEU A 124 4.31 -6.99 5.79
C LEU A 124 2.94 -6.52 6.28
N ILE A 125 1.97 -6.36 5.36
CA ILE A 125 0.59 -6.00 5.71
C ILE A 125 -0.02 -7.11 6.58
N PHE A 126 0.02 -8.37 6.13
CA PHE A 126 -0.53 -9.50 6.88
C PHE A 126 0.16 -9.72 8.22
N GLU A 127 1.47 -9.51 8.31
CA GLU A 127 2.20 -9.61 9.58
C GLU A 127 1.72 -8.55 10.58
N ARG A 128 1.55 -7.30 10.15
CA ARG A 128 1.03 -6.23 11.00
C ARG A 128 -0.40 -6.48 11.43
N GLU A 129 -1.25 -6.95 10.52
CA GLU A 129 -2.64 -7.31 10.85
C GLU A 129 -2.70 -8.44 11.89
N ARG A 130 -1.87 -9.47 11.73
CA ARG A 130 -1.76 -10.57 12.70
C ARG A 130 -1.32 -10.07 14.08
N LEU A 131 -0.34 -9.18 14.14
CA LEU A 131 0.13 -8.60 15.41
C LEU A 131 -0.95 -7.76 16.09
N ILE A 132 -1.65 -6.90 15.33
CA ILE A 132 -2.75 -6.08 15.86
C ILE A 132 -3.89 -6.96 16.39
N LYS A 133 -4.25 -8.01 15.64
CA LYS A 133 -5.27 -8.96 16.06
C LYS A 133 -4.87 -9.67 17.35
N LYS A 134 -3.66 -10.24 17.41
CA LYS A 134 -3.15 -10.91 18.62
C LYS A 134 -3.14 -9.99 19.85
N SER A 135 -2.72 -8.73 19.69
CA SER A 135 -2.76 -7.75 20.78
C SER A 135 -4.18 -7.45 21.26
N SER A 136 -5.13 -7.35 20.33
CA SER A 136 -6.55 -7.09 20.64
C SER A 136 -7.19 -8.28 21.37
N ASP A 137 -6.91 -9.51 20.91
CA ASP A 137 -7.40 -10.74 21.51
C ASP A 137 -6.88 -10.87 22.95
N ASN A 138 -5.57 -10.63 23.17
CA ASN A 138 -4.97 -10.63 24.50
C ASN A 138 -5.59 -9.60 25.45
N GLN A 139 -5.96 -8.41 24.95
CA GLN A 139 -6.63 -7.38 25.75
C GLN A 139 -8.05 -7.79 26.16
N GLN A 140 -8.82 -8.41 25.25
CA GLN A 140 -10.16 -8.90 25.56
C GLN A 140 -10.12 -10.00 26.61
N ILE A 141 -9.19 -10.93 26.47
CA ILE A 141 -8.96 -12.00 27.43
C ILE A 141 -8.64 -11.39 28.81
N LEU A 142 -7.68 -10.46 28.90
CA LEU A 142 -7.32 -9.81 30.17
C LEU A 142 -8.50 -9.06 30.80
N GLN A 143 -9.36 -8.42 30.00
CA GLN A 143 -10.57 -7.78 30.53
C GLN A 143 -11.53 -8.80 31.13
N LYS A 144 -11.76 -9.94 30.46
CA LYS A 144 -12.57 -11.04 30.99
C LYS A 144 -12.00 -11.57 32.32
N PHE A 145 -10.67 -11.78 32.38
CA PHE A 145 -9.96 -12.16 33.61
C PHE A 145 -10.28 -11.22 34.78
N LEU A 146 -10.22 -9.92 34.54
CA LEU A 146 -10.41 -8.91 35.59
C LEU A 146 -11.88 -8.75 36.01
N SER A 147 -12.84 -9.01 35.11
CA SER A 147 -14.27 -8.84 35.40
C SER A 147 -14.90 -10.07 36.04
N GLU A 148 -14.53 -11.27 35.60
CA GLU A 148 -15.23 -12.51 35.93
C GLU A 148 -14.38 -13.46 36.80
N GLY A 149 -13.07 -13.22 36.90
CA GLY A 149 -12.12 -14.25 37.33
C GLY A 149 -12.01 -15.34 36.26
N PHE A 150 -11.18 -16.36 36.50
CA PHE A 150 -11.13 -17.55 35.66
C PHE A 150 -11.52 -18.76 36.49
N SER A 151 -12.28 -19.68 35.89
CA SER A 151 -12.29 -21.06 36.39
C SER A 151 -10.93 -21.73 36.11
N GLU A 152 -10.58 -22.77 36.85
CA GLU A 152 -9.36 -23.56 36.55
C GLU A 152 -9.35 -24.10 35.11
N GLU A 153 -10.51 -24.43 34.57
CA GLU A 153 -10.68 -24.98 33.21
C GLU A 153 -10.37 -23.92 32.14
N GLU A 154 -10.85 -22.70 32.32
CA GLU A 154 -10.55 -21.59 31.41
C GLU A 154 -9.05 -21.23 31.46
N TYR A 155 -8.40 -21.42 32.62
CA TYR A 155 -6.98 -21.09 32.78
C TYR A 155 -6.10 -22.11 32.04
N ILE A 156 -6.51 -23.37 32.05
CA ILE A 156 -5.85 -24.46 31.32
C ILE A 156 -6.03 -24.28 29.81
N GLU A 157 -7.22 -23.90 29.31
CA GLU A 157 -7.42 -23.57 27.89
C GLU A 157 -6.53 -22.39 27.44
N PHE A 158 -6.41 -21.35 28.27
CA PHE A 158 -5.56 -20.20 27.98
C PHE A 158 -4.07 -20.56 27.86
N LEU A 159 -3.55 -21.42 28.75
CA LEU A 159 -2.16 -21.89 28.65
C LEU A 159 -1.93 -22.73 27.37
N HIS A 160 -2.92 -23.53 26.99
CA HIS A 160 -2.87 -24.36 25.79
C HIS A 160 -2.92 -23.57 24.47
N GLU A 161 -3.74 -22.52 24.37
CA GLU A 161 -3.83 -21.69 23.15
C GLU A 161 -2.56 -20.86 22.88
N HIS A 162 -1.77 -20.59 23.92
CA HIS A 162 -0.65 -19.65 23.87
C HIS A 162 0.74 -20.31 24.03
N ASP A 163 0.81 -21.65 24.02
CA ASP A 163 2.05 -22.44 24.21
C ASP A 163 2.85 -22.01 25.47
N LEU A 164 2.16 -21.80 26.60
CA LEU A 164 2.75 -21.39 27.89
C LEU A 164 2.78 -22.51 28.92
#